data_AF-A0A258HG03-F1
#
_entry.id   AF-A0A258HG03-F1
#
_cell.length_a   1.000
_cell.length_b   1.000
_cell.length_c   1.000
_cell.angle_alpha   90.00
_cell.angle_beta   90.00
_cell.angle_gamma   90.00
#
_symmetry.space_group_name_H-M   'P 1'
#
loop_
_entity.id
_entity.type
_entity.pdbx_description
1 polymer ?
#
loop_
_entity_poly.entity_id
_entity_poly.type
_entity_poly.pdbx_seq_one_letter_code
_entity_poly.pdbx_strand_id
1 'polypeptide(L)'
;MSGHSKWATTKHKKAVIDARRAKSFAKLIKNIEVAAKIGGADLSGNPTLVDAVQKAKKTSVPNDNIDRAIKRGAGLSGESIDYQTIMYEGYGPGGLALLIECLTDNKNRAAAEVRTAMSRNGGTMADPGSVAYNFSRKGVIAITKTEGVTEDDILLAVLDAGAEEVIDQGGGFEVITDPSQLVAARTALQEAGIEYDSAEAEFVANVQIEADAETARKLFKLVDAMDDLDDVQNVFTNVSLSPEVRAQLDDDDE
;
A
#
# COMPACT_ATOMS: atom_id res chain seq x y z
N MET A 1 2.84 -10.06 -17.10
CA MET A 1 3.61 -10.55 -15.93
C MET A 1 3.53 -9.46 -14.89
N SER A 2 2.73 -9.66 -13.85
CA SER A 2 2.58 -8.65 -12.82
C SER A 2 2.86 -9.27 -11.46
N GLY A 3 3.98 -8.83 -10.90
CA GLY A 3 4.32 -9.06 -9.52
C GLY A 3 3.65 -8.10 -8.58
N HIS A 4 3.18 -8.72 -7.50
CA HIS A 4 2.41 -8.24 -6.37
C HIS A 4 2.08 -6.75 -6.39
N SER A 5 0.97 -6.49 -7.06
CA SER A 5 0.09 -5.36 -6.83
C SER A 5 -0.47 -5.42 -5.42
N LYS A 6 -0.63 -4.26 -4.79
CA LYS A 6 -1.44 -4.11 -3.57
C LYS A 6 -2.86 -4.62 -3.80
N TRP A 7 -3.36 -4.60 -5.03
CA TRP A 7 -4.63 -5.19 -5.41
C TRP A 7 -4.74 -6.69 -5.07
N ALA A 8 -3.74 -7.51 -5.42
CA ALA A 8 -3.76 -8.94 -5.11
C ALA A 8 -3.91 -9.18 -3.60
N THR A 9 -3.16 -8.45 -2.77
CA THR A 9 -3.30 -8.51 -1.31
C THR A 9 -4.63 -7.93 -0.81
N THR A 10 -5.15 -6.88 -1.46
CA THR A 10 -6.38 -6.18 -1.05
C THR A 10 -7.64 -6.99 -1.35
N LYS A 11 -7.65 -7.78 -2.44
CA LYS A 11 -8.76 -8.71 -2.77
C LYS A 11 -8.93 -9.76 -1.67
N HIS A 12 -7.85 -10.46 -1.28
CA HIS A 12 -7.88 -11.44 -0.18
C HIS A 12 -8.24 -10.81 1.18
N LYS A 13 -8.04 -9.50 1.33
CA LYS A 13 -8.40 -8.73 2.53
C LYS A 13 -9.85 -8.23 2.56
N LYS A 14 -10.66 -8.37 1.49
CA LYS A 14 -12.08 -7.92 1.50
C LYS A 14 -12.96 -8.71 2.48
N ALA A 15 -12.51 -9.86 2.97
CA ALA A 15 -13.03 -10.48 4.19
C ALA A 15 -12.36 -9.85 5.43
N VAL A 16 -12.55 -8.54 5.65
CA VAL A 16 -12.16 -7.91 6.93
C VAL A 16 -13.06 -8.49 8.01
N ILE A 17 -12.59 -9.53 8.71
CA ILE A 17 -13.09 -9.85 10.04
C ILE A 17 -12.98 -8.55 10.85
N ASP A 18 -14.06 -8.14 11.51
CA ASP A 18 -14.10 -6.90 12.33
C ASP A 18 -12.86 -6.73 13.23
N ALA A 19 -12.22 -7.83 13.61
CA ALA A 19 -10.94 -7.91 14.32
C ALA A 19 -9.79 -7.09 13.68
N ARG A 20 -9.67 -7.02 12.35
CA ARG A 20 -8.58 -6.28 11.66
C ARG A 20 -8.94 -4.81 11.36
N ARG A 21 -10.21 -4.41 11.52
CA ARG A 21 -10.68 -3.04 11.21
C ARG A 21 -10.04 -1.99 12.11
N ALA A 22 -9.94 -2.26 13.41
CA ALA A 22 -9.34 -1.32 14.36
C ALA A 22 -7.87 -1.00 14.04
N LYS A 23 -7.08 -2.01 13.65
CA LYS A 23 -5.69 -1.83 13.22
C LYS A 23 -5.58 -1.02 11.94
N SER A 24 -6.44 -1.32 10.95
CA SER A 24 -6.51 -0.55 9.71
C SER A 24 -6.79 0.93 9.99
N PHE A 25 -7.73 1.23 10.90
CA PHE A 25 -8.02 2.61 11.30
C PHE A 25 -6.82 3.28 11.93
N ALA A 26 -6.10 2.59 12.82
CA ALA A 26 -4.89 3.14 13.44
C ALA A 26 -3.83 3.54 12.40
N LYS A 27 -3.59 2.69 11.39
CA LYS A 27 -2.66 3.01 10.28
C LYS A 27 -3.11 4.22 9.47
N LEU A 28 -4.39 4.27 9.09
CA LEU A 28 -4.97 5.39 8.34
C LEU A 28 -4.87 6.71 9.11
N ILE A 29 -5.11 6.68 10.42
CA ILE A 29 -4.99 7.85 11.30
C ILE A 29 -3.54 8.34 11.39
N LYS A 30 -2.56 7.44 11.54
CA LYS A 30 -1.13 7.81 11.50
C LYS A 30 -0.76 8.48 10.17
N ASN A 31 -1.25 7.96 9.04
CA ASN A 31 -0.98 8.55 7.71
C ASN A 31 -1.59 9.96 7.56
N ILE A 32 -2.82 10.17 8.04
CA ILE A 32 -3.45 11.49 8.07
C ILE A 32 -2.63 12.48 8.91
N GLU A 33 -2.12 12.04 10.06
CA GLU A 33 -1.28 12.89 10.93
C GLU A 33 0.02 13.30 10.27
N VAL A 34 0.71 12.37 9.62
CA VAL A 34 1.95 12.67 8.91
C VAL A 34 1.68 13.59 7.72
N ALA A 35 0.63 13.33 6.95
CA ALA A 35 0.25 14.19 5.83
C ALA A 35 -0.06 15.62 6.29
N ALA A 36 -0.82 15.77 7.39
CA ALA A 36 -1.15 17.06 7.97
C ALA A 36 0.08 17.76 8.60
N LYS A 37 1.01 17.01 9.19
CA LYS A 37 2.28 17.53 9.73
C LYS A 37 3.18 18.10 8.63
N ILE A 38 3.24 17.43 7.48
CA ILE A 38 4.12 17.83 6.37
C ILE A 38 3.51 18.98 5.55
N GLY A 39 2.24 18.88 5.17
CA GLY A 39 1.60 19.81 4.24
C GLY A 39 0.55 20.75 4.86
N GLY A 40 0.36 20.70 6.18
CA GLY A 40 -0.66 21.48 6.88
C GLY A 40 -2.06 20.85 6.85
N ALA A 41 -2.98 21.40 7.65
CA ALA A 41 -4.35 20.89 7.82
C ALA A 41 -5.32 21.23 6.66
N ASP A 42 -4.94 22.15 5.78
CA ASP A 42 -5.81 22.61 4.70
C ASP A 42 -5.80 21.61 3.52
N LEU A 43 -6.93 20.93 3.33
CA LEU A 43 -7.13 19.99 2.23
C LEU A 43 -6.96 20.64 0.85
N SER A 44 -7.27 21.92 0.69
CA SER A 44 -7.15 22.59 -0.61
C SER A 44 -5.69 22.77 -1.05
N GLY A 45 -4.78 22.90 -0.09
CA GLY A 45 -3.35 23.07 -0.31
C GLY A 45 -2.52 21.80 -0.10
N ASN A 46 -3.13 20.69 0.32
CA ASN A 46 -2.43 19.46 0.69
C ASN A 46 -3.02 18.23 -0.02
N PRO A 47 -2.61 17.96 -1.28
CA PRO A 47 -3.11 16.82 -2.05
C PRO A 47 -2.89 15.47 -1.36
N THR A 48 -1.75 15.29 -0.68
CA THR A 48 -1.44 14.07 0.07
C THR A 48 -2.46 13.83 1.20
N LEU A 49 -2.86 14.90 1.90
CA LEU A 49 -3.89 14.81 2.94
C LEU A 49 -5.26 14.50 2.36
N VAL A 50 -5.60 15.05 1.19
CA VAL A 50 -6.84 14.72 0.47
C VAL A 50 -6.92 13.21 0.21
N ASP A 51 -5.85 12.63 -0.34
CA ASP A 51 -5.82 11.19 -0.65
C ASP A 51 -5.91 10.33 0.61
N ALA A 52 -5.18 10.69 1.67
CA ALA A 52 -5.25 10.00 2.96
C ALA A 52 -6.66 10.05 3.58
N VAL A 53 -7.33 11.20 3.54
CA VAL A 53 -8.70 11.37 4.04
C VAL A 53 -9.71 10.60 3.19
N GLN A 54 -9.58 10.64 1.87
CA GLN A 54 -10.47 9.91 0.97
C GLN A 54 -10.38 8.40 1.19
N LYS A 55 -9.16 7.87 1.33
CA LYS A 55 -8.92 6.46 1.66
C LYS A 55 -9.55 6.10 3.01
N ALA A 56 -9.32 6.91 4.04
CA ALA A 56 -9.90 6.68 5.37
C ALA A 56 -11.44 6.64 5.34
N LYS A 57 -12.07 7.56 4.60
CA LYS A 57 -13.53 7.57 4.41
C LYS A 57 -14.03 6.32 3.69
N LYS A 58 -13.35 5.87 2.63
CA LYS A 58 -13.69 4.62 1.93
C LYS A 58 -13.57 3.39 2.81
N THR A 59 -12.64 3.39 3.76
CA THR A 59 -12.51 2.32 4.77
C THR A 59 -13.47 2.50 5.97
N SER A 60 -14.39 3.47 5.92
CA SER A 60 -15.37 3.75 6.99
C SER A 60 -14.76 4.20 8.33
N VAL A 61 -13.58 4.85 8.30
CA VAL A 61 -13.06 5.54 9.49
C VAL A 61 -14.04 6.67 9.86
N PRO A 62 -14.49 6.76 11.13
CA PRO A 62 -15.39 7.84 11.56
C PRO A 62 -14.81 9.24 11.30
N ASN A 63 -15.62 10.17 10.81
CA ASN A 63 -15.19 11.54 10.50
C ASN A 63 -14.56 12.24 11.71
N ASP A 64 -15.10 12.04 12.92
CA ASP A 64 -14.52 12.60 14.16
C ASP A 64 -13.09 12.11 14.43
N ASN A 65 -12.74 10.89 14.00
CA ASN A 65 -11.37 10.38 14.11
C ASN A 65 -10.46 11.07 13.09
N ILE A 66 -10.94 11.23 11.86
CA ILE A 66 -10.23 11.94 10.78
C ILE A 66 -9.93 13.39 11.20
N ASP A 67 -10.93 14.12 11.69
CA ASP A 67 -10.78 15.52 12.08
C ASP A 67 -9.81 15.69 13.26
N ARG A 68 -9.82 14.74 14.21
CA ARG A 68 -8.85 14.71 15.32
C ARG A 68 -7.44 14.45 14.82
N ALA A 69 -7.27 13.52 13.89
CA ALA A 69 -5.97 13.20 13.30
C ALA A 69 -5.39 14.41 12.54
N ILE A 70 -6.21 15.10 11.74
CA ILE A 70 -5.79 16.34 11.04
C ILE A 70 -5.31 17.39 12.05
N LYS A 71 -6.12 17.67 13.08
CA LYS A 71 -5.77 18.66 14.13
C LYS A 71 -4.51 18.28 14.88
N ARG A 72 -4.34 17.00 15.21
CA ARG A 72 -3.16 16.47 15.91
C ARG A 72 -1.91 16.57 15.05
N GLY A 73 -1.96 16.12 13.81
CA GLY A 73 -0.84 16.19 12.86
C GLY A 73 -0.39 17.63 12.58
N ALA A 74 -1.35 18.56 12.45
CA ALA A 74 -1.05 19.97 12.23
C ALA A 74 -0.67 20.75 13.51
N GLY A 75 -0.60 20.10 14.68
CA GLY A 75 -0.26 20.75 15.95
C GLY A 75 -1.34 21.67 16.52
N LEU A 76 -2.58 21.59 16.01
CA LEU A 76 -3.71 22.43 16.43
C LEU A 76 -4.38 21.94 17.73
N SER A 77 -4.11 20.70 18.17
CA SER A 77 -4.60 20.15 19.43
C SER A 77 -3.66 20.36 20.62
N GLY A 78 -2.42 20.80 20.39
CA GLY A 78 -1.36 20.86 21.42
C GLY A 78 -0.74 19.50 21.78
N GLU A 79 -1.28 18.40 21.26
CA GLU A 79 -0.69 17.07 21.32
C GLU A 79 0.00 16.77 19.98
N SER A 80 1.26 16.33 20.00
CA SER A 80 1.93 15.83 18.79
C SER A 80 2.66 14.53 19.10
N ILE A 81 2.49 13.52 18.25
CA ILE A 81 3.34 12.34 18.27
C ILE A 81 4.37 12.49 17.17
N ASP A 82 5.66 12.40 17.52
CA ASP A 82 6.74 12.45 16.54
C ASP A 82 6.93 11.09 15.89
N TYR A 83 6.06 10.78 14.93
CA TYR A 83 6.26 9.62 14.08
C TYR A 83 7.40 9.87 13.09
N GLN A 84 8.26 8.87 12.95
CA GLN A 84 9.35 8.86 11.99
C GLN A 84 9.20 7.67 11.05
N THR A 85 9.41 7.91 9.76
CA THR A 85 9.46 6.84 8.76
C THR A 85 10.78 6.09 8.88
N ILE A 86 10.72 4.76 8.91
CA ILE A 86 11.88 3.88 8.94
C ILE A 86 11.64 2.77 7.92
N MET A 87 12.66 2.52 7.11
CA MET A 87 12.66 1.40 6.17
C MET A 87 13.45 0.25 6.77
N TYR A 88 12.86 -0.94 6.80
CA TYR A 88 13.58 -2.19 7.03
C TYR A 88 13.62 -3.00 5.73
N GLU A 89 14.68 -3.79 5.61
CA GLU A 89 14.94 -4.60 4.42
C GLU A 89 15.11 -6.05 4.82
N GLY A 90 14.77 -6.96 3.92
CA GLY A 90 14.93 -8.38 4.16
C GLY A 90 14.56 -9.23 2.96
N TYR A 91 14.68 -10.55 3.16
CA TYR A 91 14.28 -11.56 2.20
C TYR A 91 13.25 -12.48 2.84
N GLY A 92 12.14 -12.71 2.15
CA GLY A 92 11.13 -13.70 2.50
C GLY A 92 11.43 -15.09 1.91
N PRO A 93 10.44 -15.99 1.97
CA PRO A 93 10.50 -17.30 1.32
C PRO A 93 10.89 -17.19 -0.16
N GLY A 94 11.68 -18.15 -0.66
CA GLY A 94 12.14 -18.14 -2.05
C GLY A 94 13.16 -17.05 -2.39
N GLY A 95 13.69 -16.31 -1.40
CA GLY A 95 14.61 -15.20 -1.64
C GLY A 95 13.92 -13.93 -2.16
N LEU A 96 12.60 -13.85 -2.01
CA LEU A 96 11.80 -12.69 -2.43
C LEU A 96 12.17 -11.46 -1.60
N ALA A 97 12.46 -10.36 -2.27
CA ALA A 97 12.86 -9.12 -1.63
C ALA A 97 11.67 -8.50 -0.88
N LEU A 98 11.94 -7.98 0.33
CA LEU A 98 10.97 -7.29 1.18
C LEU A 98 11.51 -5.92 1.57
N LEU A 99 10.74 -4.88 1.25
CA LEU A 99 10.96 -3.52 1.73
C LEU A 99 9.79 -3.15 2.64
N ILE A 100 10.08 -2.94 3.92
CA ILE A 100 9.08 -2.79 4.98
C ILE A 100 9.13 -1.35 5.47
N GLU A 101 8.07 -0.60 5.20
CA GLU A 101 7.91 0.78 5.66
C GLU A 101 7.22 0.80 7.02
N CYS A 102 7.90 1.39 8.00
CA CYS A 102 7.36 1.61 9.34
C CYS A 102 7.15 3.10 9.60
N LEU A 103 6.11 3.40 10.35
CA LEU A 103 5.84 4.72 10.92
C LEU A 103 5.68 4.58 12.43
N THR A 104 6.72 5.00 13.16
CA THR A 104 6.89 4.71 14.59
C THR A 104 7.42 5.90 15.37
N ASP A 105 7.03 5.99 16.63
CA ASP A 105 7.59 6.89 17.65
C ASP A 105 8.69 6.18 18.48
N ASN A 106 8.95 4.89 18.23
CA ASN A 106 9.92 4.08 18.94
C ASN A 106 10.61 3.08 18.00
N LYS A 107 11.78 3.48 17.48
CA LYS A 107 12.59 2.68 16.54
C LYS A 107 12.96 1.30 17.08
N ASN A 108 13.21 1.20 18.39
CA ASN A 108 13.64 -0.04 19.01
C ASN A 108 12.49 -1.06 19.08
N ARG A 109 11.27 -0.59 19.38
CA ARG A 109 10.06 -1.42 19.35
C ARG A 109 9.81 -1.93 17.93
N ALA A 110 9.74 -1.03 16.95
CA ALA A 110 9.52 -1.39 15.55
C ALA A 110 10.57 -2.40 15.05
N ALA A 111 11.85 -2.16 15.31
CA ALA A 111 12.92 -3.09 14.91
C ALA A 111 12.77 -4.47 15.56
N ALA A 112 12.40 -4.54 16.84
CA ALA A 112 12.24 -5.79 17.57
C ALA A 112 11.03 -6.60 17.05
N GLU A 113 9.90 -5.92 16.82
CA GLU A 113 8.67 -6.53 16.30
C GLU A 113 8.84 -7.03 14.88
N VAL A 114 9.37 -6.18 13.97
CA VAL A 114 9.64 -6.57 12.57
C VAL A 114 10.61 -7.74 12.52
N ARG A 115 11.72 -7.71 13.27
CA ARG A 115 12.67 -8.83 13.31
C ARG A 115 12.01 -10.12 13.78
N THR A 116 11.19 -10.04 14.83
CA THR A 116 10.50 -11.19 15.40
C THR A 116 9.50 -11.78 14.40
N ALA A 117 8.71 -10.93 13.74
CA ALA A 117 7.74 -11.35 12.74
C ALA A 117 8.45 -11.97 11.51
N MET A 118 9.60 -11.43 11.08
CA MET A 118 10.41 -11.99 9.99
C MET A 118 10.87 -13.40 10.35
N SER A 119 11.57 -13.54 11.48
CA SER A 119 12.16 -14.82 11.88
C SER A 119 11.11 -15.92 12.13
N ARG A 120 9.92 -15.57 12.64
CA ARG A 120 8.84 -16.53 12.90
C ARG A 120 8.12 -17.00 11.63
N ASN A 121 8.20 -16.25 10.54
CA ASN A 121 7.46 -16.52 9.31
C ASN A 121 8.37 -16.78 8.10
N GLY A 122 9.60 -17.26 8.36
CA GLY A 122 10.51 -17.71 7.29
C GLY A 122 11.18 -16.59 6.50
N GLY A 123 11.24 -15.38 7.06
CA GLY A 123 12.01 -14.27 6.52
C GLY A 123 13.32 -14.02 7.28
N THR A 124 14.26 -13.35 6.62
CA THR A 124 15.55 -12.91 7.19
C THR A 124 15.72 -11.40 7.01
N MET A 125 16.12 -10.71 8.07
CA MET A 125 16.48 -9.28 8.00
C MET A 125 17.74 -9.09 7.14
N ALA A 126 17.80 -7.98 6.41
CA ALA A 126 18.96 -7.58 5.64
C ALA A 126 19.43 -6.18 6.07
N ASP A 127 20.68 -5.85 5.74
CA ASP A 127 21.25 -4.53 5.99
C ASP A 127 20.63 -3.48 5.03
N PRO A 128 20.58 -2.20 5.42
CA PRO A 128 20.10 -1.15 4.53
C PRO A 128 20.83 -1.13 3.18
N GLY A 129 20.08 -1.03 2.09
CA GLY A 129 20.54 -1.07 0.71
C GLY A 129 20.57 -2.46 0.07
N SER A 130 20.29 -3.53 0.81
CA SER A 130 20.34 -4.92 0.29
C SER A 130 19.27 -5.21 -0.76
N VAL A 131 18.10 -4.59 -0.65
CA VAL A 131 16.99 -4.76 -1.61
C VAL A 131 16.45 -3.43 -2.12
N ALA A 132 16.67 -2.32 -1.41
CA ALA A 132 16.13 -1.01 -1.77
C ALA A 132 16.49 -0.58 -3.20
N TYR A 133 17.65 -0.98 -3.73
CA TYR A 133 18.06 -0.70 -5.11
C TYR A 133 17.07 -1.27 -6.16
N ASN A 134 16.35 -2.32 -5.82
CA ASN A 134 15.39 -2.97 -6.70
C ASN A 134 14.01 -2.30 -6.65
N PHE A 135 13.77 -1.35 -5.75
CA PHE A 135 12.48 -0.67 -5.64
C PHE A 135 12.60 0.77 -6.11
N SER A 136 11.58 1.24 -6.81
CA SER A 136 11.48 2.63 -7.25
C SER A 136 10.16 3.22 -6.79
N ARG A 137 10.22 4.47 -6.32
CA ARG A 137 9.03 5.16 -5.88
C ARG A 137 8.19 5.54 -7.10
N LYS A 138 6.92 5.12 -7.12
CA LYS A 138 5.97 5.33 -8.22
C LYS A 138 4.64 5.82 -7.65
N GLY A 139 3.89 6.56 -8.46
CA GLY A 139 2.46 6.73 -8.21
C GLY A 139 1.75 5.45 -8.60
N VAL A 140 0.87 4.95 -7.73
CA VAL A 140 0.08 3.73 -7.96
C VAL A 140 -1.37 4.05 -7.66
N ILE A 141 -2.22 3.90 -8.67
CA ILE A 141 -3.67 4.06 -8.56
C ILE A 141 -4.31 2.69 -8.73
N ALA A 142 -4.97 2.20 -7.68
CA ALA A 142 -5.65 0.91 -7.68
C ALA A 142 -7.14 1.11 -8.01
N ILE A 143 -7.68 0.27 -8.90
CA ILE A 143 -9.05 0.36 -9.41
C ILE A 143 -9.70 -1.03 -9.35
N THR A 144 -10.76 -1.20 -8.57
CA THR A 144 -11.59 -2.42 -8.61
C THR A 144 -12.27 -2.54 -9.97
N LYS A 145 -12.22 -3.72 -10.59
CA LYS A 145 -12.94 -3.96 -11.85
C LYS A 145 -14.45 -3.83 -11.61
N THR A 146 -15.09 -2.94 -12.38
CA THR A 146 -16.54 -2.75 -12.38
C THR A 146 -17.11 -3.12 -13.74
N GLU A 147 -18.38 -3.49 -13.79
CA GLU A 147 -19.03 -3.87 -15.04
C GLU A 147 -18.99 -2.70 -16.03
N GLY A 148 -18.39 -2.93 -17.21
CA GLY A 148 -18.28 -1.92 -18.26
C GLY A 148 -17.02 -1.05 -18.24
N VAL A 149 -16.12 -1.18 -17.25
CA VAL A 149 -14.80 -0.52 -17.26
C VAL A 149 -13.73 -1.52 -17.69
N THR A 150 -13.10 -1.26 -18.84
CA THR A 150 -12.04 -2.09 -19.42
C THR A 150 -10.66 -1.48 -19.22
N GLU A 151 -9.61 -2.26 -19.51
CA GLU A 151 -8.23 -1.76 -19.54
C GLU A 151 -8.09 -0.60 -20.53
N ASP A 152 -8.71 -0.72 -21.70
CA ASP A 152 -8.67 0.29 -22.77
C ASP A 152 -9.32 1.61 -22.32
N ASP A 153 -10.43 1.55 -21.56
CA ASP A 153 -11.09 2.75 -21.03
C ASP A 153 -10.19 3.48 -20.03
N ILE A 154 -9.52 2.72 -19.15
CA ILE A 154 -8.58 3.27 -18.16
C ILE A 154 -7.38 3.88 -18.88
N LEU A 155 -6.78 3.16 -19.82
CA LEU A 155 -5.64 3.63 -20.60
C LEU A 155 -5.99 4.93 -21.33
N LEU A 156 -7.15 4.99 -21.99
CA LEU A 156 -7.62 6.19 -22.68
C LEU A 156 -7.78 7.37 -21.73
N ALA A 157 -8.29 7.14 -20.51
CA ALA A 157 -8.46 8.20 -19.52
C ALA A 157 -7.12 8.77 -19.01
N VAL A 158 -6.09 7.93 -18.87
CA VAL A 158 -4.81 8.34 -18.24
C VAL A 158 -3.67 8.60 -19.23
N LEU A 159 -3.88 8.37 -20.53
CA LEU A 159 -2.86 8.44 -21.58
C LEU A 159 -2.09 9.77 -21.56
N ASP A 160 -2.80 10.88 -21.47
CA ASP A 160 -2.21 12.23 -21.45
C ASP A 160 -1.92 12.73 -20.02
N ALA A 161 -2.21 11.92 -19.00
CA ALA A 161 -2.12 12.27 -17.59
C ALA A 161 -0.87 11.69 -16.89
N GLY A 162 0.14 11.28 -17.68
CA GLY A 162 1.44 10.84 -17.16
C GLY A 162 1.45 9.40 -16.64
N ALA A 163 0.53 8.54 -17.10
CA ALA A 163 0.61 7.11 -16.87
C ALA A 163 1.80 6.50 -17.62
N GLU A 164 2.56 5.68 -16.90
CA GLU A 164 3.66 4.88 -17.43
C GLU A 164 3.16 3.49 -17.86
N GLU A 165 2.23 2.90 -17.08
CA GLU A 165 1.71 1.56 -17.32
C GLU A 165 0.30 1.40 -16.75
N VAL A 166 -0.54 0.61 -17.43
CA VAL A 166 -1.82 0.10 -16.89
C VAL A 166 -1.71 -1.41 -16.82
N ILE A 167 -1.99 -1.99 -15.66
CA ILE A 167 -1.76 -3.41 -15.40
C ILE A 167 -3.07 -4.08 -15.00
N ASP A 168 -3.55 -5.05 -15.79
CA ASP A 168 -4.66 -5.92 -15.36
C ASP A 168 -4.15 -6.93 -14.32
N GLN A 169 -4.81 -6.93 -13.17
CA GLN A 169 -4.52 -7.82 -12.05
C GLN A 169 -5.58 -8.93 -11.91
N GLY A 170 -6.44 -9.12 -12.90
CA GLY A 170 -7.56 -10.04 -12.94
C GLY A 170 -8.81 -9.44 -12.30
N GLY A 171 -8.75 -9.16 -10.99
CA GLY A 171 -9.87 -8.59 -10.24
C GLY A 171 -9.99 -7.07 -10.29
N GLY A 172 -8.99 -6.38 -10.84
CA GLY A 172 -8.85 -4.93 -10.82
C GLY A 172 -7.66 -4.50 -11.65
N PHE A 173 -7.41 -3.20 -11.71
CA PHE A 173 -6.34 -2.58 -12.48
C PHE A 173 -5.43 -1.76 -11.57
N GLU A 174 -4.18 -1.62 -11.98
CA GLU A 174 -3.27 -0.62 -11.42
C GLU A 174 -2.75 0.30 -12.51
N VAL A 175 -2.80 1.61 -12.25
CA VAL A 175 -2.12 2.62 -13.07
C VAL A 175 -0.84 3.02 -12.37
N ILE A 176 0.29 2.84 -13.04
CA ILE A 176 1.61 3.23 -12.57
C ILE A 176 2.00 4.57 -13.20
N THR A 177 2.53 5.48 -12.40
CA THR A 177 2.97 6.82 -12.83
C THR A 177 4.30 7.18 -12.18
N ASP A 178 4.97 8.21 -12.69
CA ASP A 178 5.92 8.94 -11.84
C ASP A 178 5.16 9.53 -10.62
N PRO A 179 5.72 9.54 -9.40
CA PRO A 179 5.02 10.06 -8.22
C PRO A 179 4.52 11.50 -8.39
N SER A 180 5.19 12.32 -9.19
CA SER A 180 4.78 13.70 -9.47
C SER A 180 3.52 13.80 -10.34
N GLN A 181 3.20 12.75 -11.10
CA GLN A 181 2.03 12.69 -12.00
C GLN A 181 0.81 12.02 -11.36
N LEU A 182 0.94 11.50 -10.13
CA LEU A 182 -0.13 10.79 -9.43
C LEU A 182 -1.44 11.59 -9.36
N VAL A 183 -1.34 12.89 -9.05
CA VAL A 183 -2.51 13.78 -8.95
C VAL A 183 -3.16 14.00 -10.32
N ALA A 184 -2.36 14.17 -11.38
CA ALA A 184 -2.89 14.35 -12.73
C ALA A 184 -3.64 13.08 -13.19
N ALA A 185 -3.02 11.91 -13.04
CA ALA A 185 -3.62 10.63 -13.44
C ALA A 185 -4.91 10.32 -12.67
N ARG A 186 -4.95 10.52 -11.34
CA ARG A 186 -6.18 10.25 -10.57
C ARG A 186 -7.30 11.25 -10.88
N THR A 187 -6.95 12.49 -11.22
CA THR A 187 -7.94 13.51 -11.64
C THR A 187 -8.53 13.14 -12.99
N ALA A 188 -7.71 12.71 -13.95
CA ALA A 188 -8.18 12.29 -15.27
C ALA A 188 -9.13 11.07 -15.19
N LEU A 189 -8.86 10.10 -14.31
CA LEU A 189 -9.78 9.00 -14.02
C LEU A 189 -11.13 9.52 -13.50
N GLN A 190 -11.13 10.47 -12.55
CA GLN A 190 -12.35 11.05 -12.01
C GLN A 190 -13.17 11.81 -13.06
N GLU A 191 -12.50 12.57 -13.94
CA GLU A 191 -13.13 13.31 -15.04
C GLU A 191 -13.75 12.36 -16.08
N ALA A 192 -13.14 11.20 -16.29
CA ALA A 192 -13.68 10.11 -17.11
C ALA A 192 -14.81 9.33 -16.42
N GLY A 193 -15.15 9.66 -15.17
CA GLY A 193 -16.16 8.95 -14.38
C GLY A 193 -15.71 7.58 -13.86
N ILE A 194 -14.40 7.31 -13.86
CA ILE A 194 -13.80 6.08 -13.35
C ILE A 194 -13.42 6.27 -11.88
N GLU A 195 -14.08 5.53 -11.00
CA GLU A 195 -13.73 5.52 -9.58
C GLU A 195 -12.47 4.67 -9.35
N TYR A 196 -11.51 5.21 -8.58
CA TYR A 196 -10.38 4.45 -8.06
C TYR A 196 -10.59 4.07 -6.58
N ASP A 197 -9.90 3.06 -6.08
CA ASP A 197 -9.92 2.68 -4.66
C ASP A 197 -8.93 3.50 -3.84
N SER A 198 -7.69 3.59 -4.33
CA SER A 198 -6.59 4.34 -3.71
C SER A 198 -5.65 4.94 -4.75
N ALA A 199 -5.00 6.06 -4.41
CA ALA A 199 -3.96 6.70 -5.19
C ALA A 199 -2.81 7.09 -4.25
N GLU A 200 -1.67 6.39 -4.32
CA GLU A 200 -0.58 6.50 -3.35
C GLU A 200 0.78 6.52 -4.03
N ALA A 201 1.77 7.15 -3.38
CA ALA A 201 3.16 7.06 -3.80
C ALA A 201 3.83 5.88 -3.09
N GLU A 202 3.99 4.77 -3.81
CA GLU A 202 4.41 3.47 -3.30
C GLU A 202 5.78 3.04 -3.87
N PHE A 203 6.37 1.99 -3.32
CA PHE A 203 7.58 1.37 -3.87
C PHE A 203 7.21 0.18 -4.77
N VAL A 204 7.58 0.26 -6.04
CA VAL A 204 7.36 -0.79 -7.04
C VAL A 204 8.69 -1.45 -7.37
N ALA A 205 8.71 -2.78 -7.43
CA ALA A 205 9.91 -3.54 -7.76
C ALA A 205 10.24 -3.45 -9.26
N ASN A 206 11.48 -3.13 -9.59
CA ASN A 206 12.01 -3.05 -10.95
C ASN A 206 12.26 -4.44 -11.54
N VAL A 207 12.76 -5.37 -10.73
CA VAL A 207 12.95 -6.78 -11.09
C VAL A 207 12.07 -7.64 -10.21
N GLN A 208 11.18 -8.40 -10.86
CA GLN A 208 10.27 -9.31 -10.21
C GLN A 208 10.76 -10.76 -10.32
N ILE A 209 10.41 -11.59 -9.33
CA ILE A 209 10.77 -13.00 -9.25
C ILE A 209 9.49 -13.82 -9.22
N GLU A 210 9.31 -14.70 -10.20
CA GLU A 210 8.16 -15.60 -10.23
C GLU A 210 8.22 -16.63 -9.09
N ALA A 211 7.10 -16.83 -8.41
CA ALA A 211 6.97 -17.79 -7.33
C ALA A 211 5.85 -18.81 -7.61
N ASP A 212 6.06 -20.04 -7.15
CA ASP A 212 5.00 -21.05 -7.10
C ASP A 212 3.99 -20.75 -5.98
N ALA A 213 2.87 -21.49 -5.97
CA ALA A 213 1.80 -21.30 -4.99
C ALA A 213 2.28 -21.55 -3.55
N GLU A 214 3.19 -22.51 -3.33
CA GLU A 214 3.70 -22.82 -1.99
C GLU A 214 4.53 -21.65 -1.42
N THR A 215 5.43 -21.10 -2.24
CA THR A 215 6.27 -19.95 -1.88
C THR A 215 5.43 -18.71 -1.67
N ALA A 216 4.46 -18.45 -2.55
CA ALA A 216 3.54 -17.32 -2.46
C ALA A 216 2.71 -17.38 -1.15
N ARG A 217 2.18 -18.55 -0.77
CA ARG A 217 1.45 -18.73 0.51
C ARG A 217 2.30 -18.39 1.73
N LYS A 218 3.54 -18.88 1.76
CA LYS A 218 4.47 -18.60 2.86
C LYS A 218 4.80 -17.11 2.91
N LEU A 219 5.02 -16.48 1.76
CA LEU A 219 5.24 -15.03 1.67
C LEU A 219 4.03 -14.26 2.18
N PHE A 220 2.82 -14.61 1.75
CA PHE A 220 1.60 -13.91 2.15
C PHE A 220 1.31 -14.05 3.64
N LYS A 221 1.58 -15.21 4.23
CA LYS A 221 1.54 -15.37 5.70
C LYS A 221 2.53 -14.45 6.42
N LEU A 222 3.75 -14.29 5.88
CA LEU A 222 4.73 -13.36 6.41
C LEU A 222 4.26 -11.90 6.27
N VAL A 223 3.73 -11.51 5.11
CA VAL A 223 3.17 -10.16 4.88
C VAL A 223 2.00 -9.89 5.82
N ASP A 224 1.09 -10.84 6.01
CA ASP A 224 -0.04 -10.73 6.95
C ASP A 224 0.44 -10.54 8.39
N ALA A 225 1.45 -11.29 8.81
CA ALA A 225 2.05 -11.13 10.14
C ALA A 225 2.71 -9.76 10.33
N MET A 226 3.29 -9.19 9.27
CA MET A 226 3.83 -7.82 9.28
C MET A 226 2.71 -6.78 9.33
N ASP A 227 1.65 -6.98 8.56
CA ASP A 227 0.50 -6.09 8.53
C ASP A 227 -0.23 -6.03 9.87
N ASP A 228 -0.13 -7.09 10.66
CA ASP A 228 -0.64 -7.15 12.02
C ASP A 228 0.19 -6.36 13.05
N LEU A 229 1.35 -5.82 12.67
CA LEU A 229 2.17 -4.94 13.52
C LEU A 229 1.71 -3.48 13.44
N ASP A 230 1.65 -2.81 14.59
CA ASP A 230 1.12 -1.44 14.69
C ASP A 230 2.00 -0.40 14.00
N ASP A 231 3.31 -0.64 13.95
CA ASP A 231 4.29 0.29 13.38
C ASP A 231 4.51 0.08 11.87
N VAL A 232 4.16 -1.08 11.31
CA VAL A 232 4.30 -1.35 9.86
C VAL A 232 3.16 -0.66 9.10
N GLN A 233 3.50 0.22 8.16
CA GLN A 233 2.54 0.83 7.24
C GLN A 233 2.36 0.00 5.99
N ASN A 234 3.47 -0.35 5.33
CA ASN A 234 3.46 -1.03 4.04
C ASN A 234 4.55 -2.10 3.99
N VAL A 235 4.28 -3.17 3.24
CA VAL A 235 5.25 -4.21 2.90
C VAL A 235 5.26 -4.36 1.39
N PHE A 236 6.37 -3.96 0.77
CA PHE A 236 6.57 -4.06 -0.67
C PHE A 236 7.39 -5.31 -0.96
N THR A 237 7.00 -6.04 -1.99
CA THR A 237 7.66 -7.29 -2.40
C THR A 237 7.94 -7.29 -3.89
N ASN A 238 8.85 -8.13 -4.36
CA ASN A 238 9.10 -8.30 -5.78
C ASN A 238 8.54 -9.62 -6.35
N VAL A 239 7.59 -10.26 -5.68
CA VAL A 239 7.05 -11.54 -6.15
C VAL A 239 6.19 -11.34 -7.39
N SER A 240 6.37 -12.18 -8.41
CA SER A 240 5.52 -12.33 -9.60
C SER A 240 4.69 -13.60 -9.51
N LEU A 241 3.39 -13.49 -9.83
CA LEU A 241 2.49 -14.64 -9.84
C LEU A 241 1.87 -14.79 -11.22
N SER A 242 2.05 -15.96 -11.82
CA SER A 242 1.37 -16.34 -13.06
C SER A 242 -0.15 -16.45 -12.85
N PRO A 243 -0.98 -16.34 -13.90
CA PRO A 243 -2.43 -16.50 -13.78
C PRO A 243 -2.83 -17.85 -13.16
N GLU A 244 -2.09 -18.92 -13.48
CA GLU A 244 -2.32 -20.27 -12.94
C GLU A 244 -2.05 -20.33 -11.43
N VAL A 245 -0.93 -19.74 -10.97
CA VAL A 245 -0.60 -19.68 -9.54
C VAL A 245 -1.63 -18.82 -8.80
N ARG A 246 -2.09 -17.71 -9.37
CA ARG A 246 -3.14 -16.88 -8.76
C ARG A 246 -4.44 -17.65 -8.56
N ALA A 247 -4.88 -18.38 -9.59
CA ALA A 247 -6.09 -19.20 -9.50
C ALA A 247 -5.97 -20.24 -8.37
N GLN A 248 -4.82 -20.91 -8.25
CA GLN A 248 -4.56 -21.85 -7.15
C GLN A 248 -4.55 -21.20 -5.75
N LEU A 249 -4.28 -19.90 -5.66
CA LEU A 249 -4.32 -19.17 -4.38
C LEU A 249 -5.73 -18.70 -4.04
N ASP A 250 -6.51 -18.33 -5.05
CA ASP A 250 -7.92 -17.94 -4.90
C ASP A 250 -8.80 -19.13 -4.48
N ASP A 251 -8.58 -20.33 -5.05
CA ASP A 251 -9.37 -21.55 -4.77
C ASP A 251 -9.27 -22.04 -3.31
N ASP A 252 -8.24 -21.63 -2.58
CA ASP A 252 -8.01 -22.04 -1.19
C ASP A 252 -8.69 -21.14 -0.16
N ASP A 253 -9.21 -19.98 -0.60
CA ASP A 253 -9.92 -19.01 0.22
C ASP A 253 -11.45 -19.17 0.15
N GLU A 254 -11.97 -20.09 -0.68
CA GLU A 254 -13.38 -20.56 -0.69
C GLU A 254 -13.62 -21.74 0.28
#